data_AF-A0A1H2T4W2-F1
#
_entry.id   AF-A0A1H2T4W2-F1
#
_cell.length_a   1.000
_cell.length_b   1.000
_cell.length_c   1.000
_cell.angle_alpha   90.00
_cell.angle_beta   90.00
_cell.angle_gamma   90.00
#
_symmetry.space_group_name_H-M   'P 1'
#
loop_
_entity.id
_entity.type
_entity.pdbx_description
1 polymer ?
#
loop_
_entity_poly.entity_id
_entity_poly.type
_entity_poly.pdbx_seq_one_letter_code
_entity_poly.pdbx_strand_id
1 'polypeptide(L)'
;MVRTVKWTVFAISVAMAVYSTGSALMIARAGALNEIDQLAAAGAAETIAGLAFCAAGLVALWKLWIGAIFHGLNFLWCSAVAAAYGDVTVWLWCGVAAVLCAVSLLTGWRQRKRQIVSLHSP
;
A
#
# COMPACT_ATOMS: atom_id res chain seq x y z
N MET A 1 1.06 -21.04 -7.84
CA MET A 1 1.61 -20.27 -6.70
C MET A 1 1.71 -18.76 -6.98
N VAL A 2 2.47 -18.29 -7.99
CA VAL A 2 2.65 -16.84 -8.25
C VAL A 2 1.33 -16.12 -8.58
N ARG A 3 0.45 -16.74 -9.38
CA ARG A 3 -0.89 -16.19 -9.69
C ARG A 3 -1.71 -15.97 -8.42
N THR A 4 -1.73 -16.95 -7.52
CA THR A 4 -2.40 -16.84 -6.21
C THR A 4 -1.86 -15.67 -5.42
N VAL A 5 -0.52 -15.52 -5.32
CA VAL A 5 0.11 -14.40 -4.60
C VAL A 5 -0.29 -13.04 -5.20
N LYS A 6 -0.30 -12.91 -6.53
CA LYS A 6 -0.75 -11.69 -7.20
C LYS A 6 -2.19 -11.32 -6.83
N TRP A 7 -3.10 -12.29 -6.86
CA TRP A 7 -4.51 -12.07 -6.49
C TRP A 7 -4.68 -11.77 -5.00
N THR A 8 -3.92 -12.42 -4.12
CA THR A 8 -3.94 -12.12 -2.68
C THR A 8 -3.43 -10.71 -2.40
N VAL A 9 -2.31 -10.31 -2.99
CA VAL A 9 -1.78 -8.93 -2.86
C VAL A 9 -2.80 -7.92 -3.38
N PHE A 10 -3.41 -8.18 -4.54
CA PHE A 10 -4.46 -7.33 -5.08
C PHE A 10 -5.66 -7.20 -4.13
N ALA A 11 -6.20 -8.32 -3.65
CA ALA A 11 -7.38 -8.33 -2.79
C ALA A 11 -7.14 -7.58 -1.48
N ILE A 12 -6.00 -7.84 -0.82
CA ILE A 12 -5.62 -7.13 0.40
C ILE A 12 -5.44 -5.64 0.10
N SER A 13 -4.76 -5.28 -1.00
CA SER A 13 -4.56 -3.88 -1.38
C SER A 13 -5.86 -3.13 -1.63
N VAL A 14 -6.83 -3.77 -2.30
CA VAL A 14 -8.16 -3.17 -2.54
C VAL A 14 -8.95 -3.02 -1.24
N ALA A 15 -8.95 -4.04 -0.38
CA ALA A 15 -9.59 -3.95 0.93
C ALA A 15 -9.01 -2.79 1.76
N MET A 16 -7.69 -2.66 1.77
CA MET A 16 -7.00 -1.56 2.45
C MET A 16 -7.32 -0.22 1.79
N ALA A 17 -7.35 -0.13 0.46
CA ALA A 17 -7.68 1.10 -0.24
C ALA A 17 -9.08 1.60 0.11
N VAL A 18 -10.08 0.72 0.09
CA VAL A 18 -11.47 1.06 0.45
C VAL A 18 -11.56 1.50 1.90
N TYR A 19 -10.95 0.72 2.80
CA TYR A 19 -11.05 0.99 4.23
C TYR A 19 -10.34 2.30 4.60
N SER A 20 -9.08 2.48 4.19
CA SER A 20 -8.30 3.71 4.48
C SER A 20 -8.91 4.94 3.82
N THR A 21 -9.37 4.87 2.57
CA THR A 21 -10.05 6.00 1.92
C THR A 21 -11.35 6.35 2.65
N GLY A 22 -12.14 5.34 3.03
CA GLY A 22 -13.40 5.55 3.75
C GLY A 22 -13.19 6.20 5.12
N SER A 23 -12.23 5.71 5.91
CA SER A 23 -11.89 6.31 7.21
C SER A 23 -11.33 7.72 7.05
N ALA A 24 -10.43 7.92 6.09
CA ALA A 24 -9.78 9.19 5.81
C ALA A 24 -10.77 10.30 5.43
N LEU A 25 -11.78 9.98 4.61
CA LEU A 25 -12.85 10.92 4.26
C LEU A 25 -13.70 11.29 5.46
N MET A 26 -13.99 10.35 6.35
CA MET A 26 -14.74 10.62 7.59
C MET A 26 -13.95 11.51 8.54
N ILE A 27 -12.65 11.27 8.67
CA ILE A 27 -11.71 12.09 9.45
C ILE A 27 -11.63 13.50 8.85
N ALA A 28 -11.42 13.62 7.54
CA ALA A 28 -11.32 14.90 6.86
C ALA A 28 -12.61 15.72 7.02
N ARG A 29 -13.76 15.07 6.86
CA ARG A 29 -15.08 15.68 7.07
C ARG A 29 -15.25 16.14 8.53
N ALA A 30 -14.87 15.33 9.50
CA ALA A 30 -14.94 15.71 10.91
C ALA A 30 -14.03 16.90 11.22
N GLY A 31 -12.84 16.95 10.63
CA GLY A 31 -11.93 18.11 10.73
C GLY A 31 -12.54 19.37 10.15
N ALA A 32 -13.12 19.29 8.95
CA ALA A 32 -13.77 20.42 8.31
C ALA A 32 -15.01 20.94 9.08
N LEU A 33 -15.83 20.04 9.65
CA LEU A 33 -17.02 20.44 10.40
C LEU A 33 -16.73 21.06 11.76
N ASN A 34 -15.58 20.74 12.37
CA ASN A 34 -15.18 21.25 13.68
C ASN A 34 -14.06 22.30 13.60
N GLU A 35 -13.74 22.77 12.38
CA GLU A 35 -12.67 23.77 12.14
C GLU A 35 -11.30 23.33 12.69
N ILE A 36 -11.00 22.03 12.62
CA ILE A 36 -9.72 21.44 13.04
C ILE A 36 -8.89 21.15 11.79
N ASP A 37 -8.10 22.14 11.35
CA ASP A 37 -7.28 22.08 10.14
C ASP A 37 -6.34 20.86 10.10
N GLN A 38 -5.75 20.51 11.25
CA GLN A 38 -4.85 19.36 11.36
C GLN A 38 -5.57 18.03 11.04
N LEU A 39 -6.83 17.89 11.46
CA LEU A 39 -7.62 16.68 11.24
C LEU A 39 -8.09 16.59 9.77
N ALA A 40 -8.44 17.73 9.18
CA ALA A 40 -8.74 17.84 7.75
C ALA A 40 -7.53 17.44 6.88
N ALA A 41 -6.34 17.94 7.23
CA ALA A 41 -5.10 17.63 6.54
C ALA A 41 -4.66 16.16 6.69
N ALA A 42 -4.80 15.59 7.89
CA ALA A 42 -4.52 14.18 8.15
C ALA A 42 -5.42 13.27 7.28
N GLY A 43 -6.73 13.52 7.26
CA GLY A 43 -7.65 12.77 6.41
C GLY A 43 -7.35 12.92 4.91
N ALA A 44 -6.93 14.09 4.44
CA ALA A 44 -6.49 14.25 3.04
C ALA A 44 -5.22 13.42 2.75
N ALA A 45 -4.25 13.40 3.67
CA ALA A 45 -3.01 12.65 3.52
C ALA A 45 -3.24 11.12 3.54
N GLU A 46 -4.15 10.64 4.37
CA GLU A 46 -4.53 9.21 4.40
C GLU A 46 -5.30 8.77 3.16
N THR A 47 -6.07 9.66 2.54
CA THR A 47 -6.74 9.38 1.26
C THR A 47 -5.72 9.03 0.17
N ILE A 48 -4.58 9.73 0.15
CA ILE A 48 -3.47 9.44 -0.77
C ILE A 48 -2.91 8.03 -0.49
N ALA A 49 -2.80 7.62 0.78
CA ALA A 49 -2.35 6.28 1.13
C ALA A 49 -3.30 5.19 0.62
N GLY A 50 -4.61 5.42 0.71
CA GLY A 50 -5.63 4.51 0.17
C GLY A 50 -5.56 4.39 -1.35
N LEU A 51 -5.41 5.51 -2.06
CA LEU A 51 -5.21 5.51 -3.51
C LEU A 51 -3.92 4.77 -3.92
N ALA A 52 -2.84 4.97 -3.15
CA ALA A 52 -1.57 4.29 -3.38
C ALA A 52 -1.68 2.78 -3.16
N PHE A 53 -2.45 2.30 -2.19
CA PHE A 53 -2.77 0.87 -2.06
C PHE A 53 -3.50 0.34 -3.30
N CYS A 54 -4.51 1.06 -3.80
CA CYS A 54 -5.25 0.65 -5.00
C CYS A 54 -4.33 0.53 -6.23
N ALA A 55 -3.52 1.56 -6.48
CA ALA A 55 -2.55 1.58 -7.57
C ALA A 55 -1.53 0.45 -7.43
N ALA A 56 -0.96 0.24 -6.23
CA ALA A 56 0.01 -0.81 -5.96
C ALA A 56 -0.58 -2.21 -6.22
N GLY A 57 -1.81 -2.46 -5.78
CA GLY A 57 -2.53 -3.71 -5.99
C GLY A 57 -2.75 -4.01 -7.48
N LEU A 58 -3.20 -3.02 -8.25
CA LEU A 58 -3.40 -3.15 -9.71
C LEU A 58 -2.07 -3.46 -10.42
N VAL A 59 -1.00 -2.73 -10.08
CA VAL A 59 0.33 -2.94 -10.67
C VAL A 59 0.90 -4.31 -10.29
N ALA A 60 0.64 -4.81 -9.07
CA ALA A 60 1.08 -6.12 -8.61
C ALA A 60 0.51 -7.28 -9.46
N LEU A 61 -0.69 -7.13 -10.03
CA LEU A 61 -1.25 -8.12 -10.97
C LEU A 61 -0.38 -8.28 -12.23
N TRP A 62 0.23 -7.19 -12.70
CA TRP A 62 1.07 -7.19 -13.90
C TRP A 62 2.49 -7.63 -13.54
N LYS A 63 3.16 -6.84 -12.68
CA LYS A 63 4.55 -7.07 -12.25
C LYS A 63 4.68 -6.84 -10.74
N LEU A 64 4.80 -7.94 -9.99
CA LEU A 64 4.97 -7.93 -8.52
C LEU A 64 6.12 -7.03 -8.05
N TRP A 65 7.24 -7.02 -8.79
CA TRP A 65 8.37 -6.15 -8.49
C TRP A 65 8.06 -4.66 -8.56
N ILE A 66 7.19 -4.24 -9.47
CA ILE A 66 6.79 -2.84 -9.56
C ILE A 66 5.76 -2.56 -8.45
N GLY A 67 4.83 -3.48 -8.20
CA GLY A 67 3.89 -3.37 -7.06
C GLY A 67 4.61 -3.23 -5.72
N ALA A 68 5.72 -3.95 -5.53
CA ALA A 68 6.59 -3.79 -4.37
C ALA A 68 7.12 -2.36 -4.18
N ILE A 69 7.57 -1.70 -5.26
CA ILE A 69 8.05 -0.31 -5.19
C ILE A 69 6.93 0.60 -4.70
N PHE A 70 5.72 0.44 -5.24
CA PHE A 70 4.56 1.24 -4.83
C PHE A 70 4.16 0.97 -3.38
N HIS A 71 4.16 -0.28 -2.93
CA HIS A 71 3.94 -0.60 -1.51
C HIS A 71 5.03 -0.04 -0.59
N GLY A 72 6.29 -0.04 -1.04
CA GLY A 72 7.40 0.56 -0.31
C GLY A 72 7.28 2.09 -0.20
N LEU A 73 6.93 2.77 -1.29
CA LEU A 73 6.64 4.21 -1.28
C LEU A 73 5.44 4.52 -0.37
N ASN A 74 4.39 3.70 -0.42
CA ASN A 74 3.23 3.88 0.45
C ASN A 74 3.58 3.67 1.93
N PHE A 75 4.44 2.70 2.25
CA PHE A 75 4.96 2.52 3.61
C PHE A 75 5.69 3.76 4.12
N LEU A 76 6.55 4.37 3.29
CA LEU A 76 7.25 5.61 3.63
C LEU A 76 6.27 6.78 3.81
N TRP A 77 5.28 6.90 2.92
CA TRP A 77 4.24 7.91 3.02
C TRP A 77 3.45 7.80 4.32
N CYS A 78 2.89 6.62 4.60
CA CYS A 78 2.15 6.38 5.85
C CYS A 78 3.02 6.64 7.08
N SER A 79 4.30 6.27 7.05
CA SER A 79 5.22 6.53 8.18
C SER A 79 5.44 8.03 8.40
N ALA A 80 5.56 8.80 7.32
CA ALA A 80 5.67 10.25 7.38
C ALA A 80 4.38 10.90 7.92
N VAL A 81 3.21 10.44 7.48
CA VAL A 81 1.91 10.91 7.97
C VAL A 81 1.74 10.59 9.46
N ALA A 82 2.04 9.35 9.88
CA ALA A 82 1.96 8.95 11.28
C ALA A 82 2.87 9.78 12.19
N ALA A 83 4.09 10.06 11.73
CA ALA A 83 5.04 10.90 12.46
C ALA A 83 4.62 12.38 12.50
N ALA A 84 4.11 12.92 11.39
CA ALA A 84 3.73 14.33 11.28
C ALA A 84 2.45 14.67 12.06
N TYR A 85 1.46 13.77 12.06
CA TYR A 85 0.16 14.03 12.68
C TYR A 85 -0.05 13.29 14.01
N GLY A 86 0.90 12.45 14.43
CA GLY A 86 0.81 11.68 15.68
C GLY A 86 -0.27 10.61 15.67
N ASP A 87 -0.74 10.20 14.48
CA ASP A 87 -1.86 9.28 14.35
C ASP A 87 -1.38 7.83 14.51
N VAL A 88 -1.83 7.20 15.61
CA VAL A 88 -1.46 5.83 15.95
C VAL A 88 -2.08 4.81 14.99
N THR A 89 -3.26 5.11 14.45
CA THR A 89 -3.97 4.22 13.52
C THR A 89 -3.23 4.13 12.18
N VAL A 90 -2.50 5.18 11.81
CA VAL A 90 -1.72 5.22 10.56
C VAL A 90 -0.59 4.20 10.52
N TRP A 91 -0.04 3.81 11.68
CA TRP A 91 0.97 2.76 11.77
C TRP A 91 0.47 1.38 11.33
N LEU A 92 -0.83 1.10 11.44
CA LEU A 92 -1.42 -0.14 10.92
C LEU A 92 -1.33 -0.17 9.39
N TRP A 93 -1.59 0.96 8.72
CA TRP A 93 -1.41 1.09 7.27
C TRP A 93 0.04 0.86 6.86
N CYS A 94 0.99 1.44 7.62
CA CYS A 94 2.42 1.22 7.41
C CYS A 94 2.78 -0.26 7.46
N GLY A 95 2.31 -0.98 8.48
CA GLY A 95 2.56 -2.40 8.65
C GLY A 95 2.05 -3.23 7.47
N VAL A 96 0.83 -2.97 7.01
CA VAL A 96 0.27 -3.69 5.85
C VAL A 96 1.04 -3.37 4.57
N ALA A 97 1.40 -2.11 4.34
CA ALA A 97 2.23 -1.71 3.20
C ALA A 97 3.61 -2.40 3.22
N ALA A 98 4.25 -2.48 4.38
CA ALA A 98 5.53 -3.16 4.55
C ALA A 98 5.44 -4.68 4.27
N VAL A 99 4.39 -5.35 4.78
CA VAL A 99 4.16 -6.78 4.52
C VAL A 99 3.92 -7.03 3.03
N LEU A 100 3.06 -6.25 2.37
CA LEU A 100 2.78 -6.40 0.95
C LEU A 100 4.01 -6.09 0.08
N CYS A 101 4.83 -5.12 0.48
CA CYS A 101 6.11 -4.84 -0.13
C CYS A 101 7.02 -6.07 -0.06
N ALA A 102 7.25 -6.61 1.14
CA ALA A 102 8.12 -7.78 1.33
C ALA A 102 7.64 -9.01 0.54
N VAL A 103 6.34 -9.31 0.58
CA VAL A 103 5.74 -10.44 -0.17
C VAL A 103 5.93 -10.26 -1.67
N SER A 104 5.71 -9.05 -2.18
CA SER A 104 5.84 -8.72 -3.60
C SER A 104 7.30 -8.76 -4.07
N LEU A 105 8.23 -8.23 -3.27
CA LEU A 105 9.68 -8.28 -3.49
C LEU A 105 10.18 -9.73 -3.56
N LEU A 106 9.92 -10.52 -2.51
CA LEU A 106 10.42 -11.89 -2.39
C LEU A 106 9.85 -12.79 -3.48
N THR A 107 8.55 -12.70 -3.75
CA THR A 107 7.89 -13.52 -4.76
C THR A 107 8.32 -13.09 -6.16
N GLY A 108 8.41 -11.79 -6.43
CA GLY A 108 8.96 -11.26 -7.67
C GLY A 108 10.40 -11.71 -7.90
N TRP A 109 11.25 -11.66 -6.86
CA TRP A 109 12.66 -12.06 -6.94
C TRP A 109 12.78 -13.53 -7.37
N ARG A 110 12.02 -14.40 -6.69
CA ARG A 110 11.99 -15.84 -6.99
C ARG A 110 11.52 -16.12 -8.41
N GLN A 111 10.53 -15.37 -8.90
CA GLN A 111 10.06 -15.50 -10.29
C GLN A 111 11.17 -15.15 -11.29
N ARG A 112 11.83 -13.99 -11.12
CA ARG A 112 12.94 -13.57 -12.00
C ARG A 112 14.08 -14.58 -12.02
N LYS A 113 14.51 -15.06 -10.84
CA LYS A 113 15.59 -16.07 -10.76
C LYS A 113 15.24 -17.35 -11.53
N ARG A 114 14.01 -17.86 -11.39
CA ARG A 114 13.57 -19.06 -12.14
C ARG A 114 13.55 -18.85 -13.65
N GLN A 115 13.13 -17.67 -14.11
CA GLN A 115 13.13 -17.33 -15.54
C GLN A 115 14.55 -17.25 -16.10
N ILE A 116 15.50 -16.67 -15.35
CA ILE A 116 16.91 -16.59 -15.77
C ILE A 116 17.54 -17.98 -15.89
N VAL A 117 17.28 -18.87 -14.91
CA VAL A 117 17.79 -20.25 -14.93
C VAL A 117 17.23 -21.04 -16.12
N SER A 118 15.93 -20.90 -16.42
CA SER A 118 15.30 -21.56 -17.57
C SER A 118 15.85 -21.09 -18.92
N LEU A 119 16.35 -19.85 -19.02
CA LEU A 119 16.96 -19.32 -20.25
C LEU A 119 18.42 -19.77 -20.45
N HIS A 120 19.08 -20.26 -19.39
CA HIS A 120 20.47 -20.73 -19.42
C HIS A 120 20.60 -22.26 -19.35
N SER A 121 19.47 -22.98 -19.38
CA SER A 121 19.45 -24.43 -19.47
C SER A 121 19.41 -24.79 -20.96
N PRO A 122 20.45 -25.46 -21.51
CA PRO A 122 20.53 -25.78 -22.95
C PRO A 122 19.44 -26.76 -23.40
#